data_AF-A0AB34YZ58-F1
#
_entry.id   AF-A0AB34YZ58-F1
#
_cell.length_a   1.000
_cell.length_b   1.000
_cell.length_c   1.000
_cell.angle_alpha   90.00
_cell.angle_beta   90.00
_cell.angle_gamma   90.00
#
_symmetry.space_group_name_H-M   'P 1'
#
loop_
_entity.id
_entity.type
_entity.pdbx_description
1 polymer ?
#
loop_
_entity_poly.entity_id
_entity_poly.type
_entity_poly.pdbx_seq_one_letter_code
_entity_poly.pdbx_strand_id
1 'polypeptide(L)'
;ASAALPLIQPPLLREHRLYQADWLLRFYGFTAEEIATGTKAGHLDLELDPKLAWAIQHRGLFPLDVNRASRELLLRVPGFGTRTVDRIIVARQNGGLRYEDLVRIGANMNKARPFIMTPGWSPGRLIDNVDLRARFAPPAEQLRLL
;
A
#
# COMPACT_ATOMS: atom_id res chain seq x y z
N ALA A 1 -37.18 -9.68 -15.63
CA ALA A 1 -36.13 -10.26 -14.76
C ALA A 1 -34.88 -10.44 -15.60
N SER A 2 -33.75 -9.82 -15.23
CA SER A 2 -32.53 -9.86 -16.06
C SER A 2 -31.91 -11.25 -16.01
N ALA A 3 -32.10 -12.01 -17.09
CA ALA A 3 -31.63 -13.36 -17.27
C ALA A 3 -30.25 -13.35 -17.94
N ALA A 4 -29.17 -13.13 -17.16
CA ALA A 4 -27.78 -13.49 -17.53
C ALA A 4 -26.77 -13.13 -16.43
N LEU A 5 -27.09 -13.34 -15.15
CA LEU A 5 -26.05 -13.33 -14.12
C LEU A 5 -25.71 -14.79 -13.78
N PRO A 6 -24.48 -15.27 -14.01
CA PRO A 6 -24.10 -16.60 -13.59
C PRO A 6 -24.30 -16.73 -12.07
N LEU A 7 -24.84 -17.87 -11.61
CA LEU A 7 -25.06 -18.23 -10.20
C LEU A 7 -23.76 -18.39 -9.38
N ILE A 8 -22.64 -17.93 -9.92
CA ILE A 8 -21.34 -17.96 -9.27
C ILE A 8 -21.27 -16.74 -8.39
N GLN A 9 -21.29 -16.93 -7.07
CA GLN A 9 -21.03 -15.84 -6.14
C GLN A 9 -19.69 -15.18 -6.52
N PRO A 10 -19.63 -13.85 -6.69
CA PRO A 10 -18.38 -13.16 -6.91
C PRO A 10 -17.39 -13.62 -5.83
N PRO A 11 -16.13 -13.93 -6.18
CA PRO A 11 -15.14 -14.28 -5.18
C PRO A 11 -15.11 -13.17 -4.13
N LEU A 12 -15.26 -13.50 -2.83
CA LEU A 12 -15.28 -12.53 -1.73
C LEU A 12 -14.11 -11.53 -1.77
N LEU A 13 -13.00 -11.95 -2.38
CA LEU A 13 -11.82 -11.12 -2.62
C LEU A 13 -12.09 -9.93 -3.55
N ARG A 14 -12.94 -10.06 -4.58
CA ARG A 14 -13.27 -8.95 -5.49
C ARG A 14 -14.02 -7.84 -4.75
N GLU A 15 -15.02 -8.20 -3.97
CA GLU A 15 -15.77 -7.26 -3.15
C GLU A 15 -14.85 -6.58 -2.13
N HIS A 16 -14.01 -7.37 -1.44
CA HIS A 16 -13.03 -6.83 -0.51
C HIS A 16 -12.07 -5.82 -1.18
N ARG A 17 -11.62 -6.07 -2.42
CA ARG A 17 -10.78 -5.12 -3.16
C ARG A 17 -11.52 -3.84 -3.54
N LEU A 18 -12.79 -3.94 -3.92
CA LEU A 18 -13.62 -2.76 -4.20
C LEU A 18 -13.79 -1.89 -2.94
N TYR A 19 -14.05 -2.50 -1.77
CA TYR A 19 -14.10 -1.78 -0.50
C TYR A 19 -12.78 -1.11 -0.15
N GLN A 20 -11.64 -1.79 -0.39
CA GLN A 20 -10.33 -1.19 -0.18
C GLN A 20 -10.10 0.01 -1.12
N ALA A 21 -10.47 -0.10 -2.40
CA ALA A 21 -10.35 1.00 -3.35
C ALA A 21 -11.25 2.19 -2.97
N ASP A 22 -12.51 1.95 -2.61
CA ASP A 22 -13.43 2.97 -2.11
C ASP A 22 -12.87 3.70 -0.87
N TRP A 23 -12.29 2.95 0.06
CA TRP A 23 -11.66 3.51 1.24
C TRP A 23 -10.48 4.44 0.89
N LEU A 24 -9.69 4.10 -0.13
CA LEU A 24 -8.60 4.97 -0.60
C LEU A 24 -9.12 6.28 -1.19
N LEU A 25 -10.21 6.22 -1.98
CA LEU A 25 -10.86 7.41 -2.54
C LEU A 25 -11.33 8.34 -1.41
N ARG A 26 -12.10 7.79 -0.46
CA ARG A 26 -12.77 8.60 0.59
C ARG A 26 -11.82 9.15 1.64
N PHE A 27 -10.83 8.36 2.07
CA PHE A 27 -10.05 8.68 3.27
C PHE A 27 -8.57 8.95 3.01
N TYR A 28 -8.04 8.52 1.86
CA TYR A 28 -6.64 8.75 1.50
C TYR A 28 -6.48 9.79 0.38
N GLY A 29 -7.58 10.28 -0.20
CA GLY A 29 -7.55 11.26 -1.29
C GLY A 29 -6.92 10.70 -2.56
N PHE A 30 -7.07 9.39 -2.80
CA PHE A 30 -6.75 8.81 -4.10
C PHE A 30 -7.78 9.27 -5.14
N THR A 31 -7.35 9.40 -6.38
CA THR A 31 -8.27 9.52 -7.52
C THR A 31 -8.53 8.15 -8.17
N ALA A 32 -9.58 8.08 -9.00
CA ALA A 32 -9.87 6.86 -9.75
C ALA A 32 -8.74 6.54 -10.75
N GLU A 33 -8.13 7.57 -11.34
CA GLU A 33 -6.99 7.44 -12.25
C GLU A 33 -5.77 6.88 -11.52
N GLU A 34 -5.48 7.36 -10.30
CA GLU A 34 -4.44 6.77 -9.46
C GLU A 34 -4.75 5.30 -9.22
N ILE A 35 -5.95 4.92 -8.78
CA ILE A 35 -6.27 3.51 -8.53
C ILE A 35 -6.14 2.67 -9.81
N ALA A 36 -6.54 3.20 -10.97
CA ALA A 36 -6.50 2.51 -12.26
C ALA A 36 -5.08 2.09 -12.67
N THR A 37 -4.06 2.90 -12.37
CA THR A 37 -2.66 2.56 -12.67
C THR A 37 -2.15 1.33 -11.92
N GLY A 38 -2.73 1.00 -10.77
CA GLY A 38 -2.42 -0.21 -9.99
C GLY A 38 -3.16 -1.46 -10.45
N THR A 39 -4.03 -1.36 -11.46
CA THR A 39 -4.83 -2.49 -11.95
C THR A 39 -4.01 -3.43 -12.83
N LYS A 40 -4.46 -4.69 -12.92
CA LYS A 40 -3.96 -5.69 -13.87
C LYS A 40 -5.05 -6.03 -14.85
N ALA A 41 -4.76 -5.86 -16.14
CA ALA A 41 -5.74 -6.09 -17.22
C ALA A 41 -7.09 -5.39 -16.97
N GLY A 42 -7.06 -4.17 -16.43
CA GLY A 42 -8.27 -3.38 -16.12
C GLY A 42 -9.00 -3.78 -14.84
N HIS A 43 -8.49 -4.72 -14.06
CA HIS A 43 -9.10 -5.18 -12.80
C HIS A 43 -8.20 -4.93 -11.60
N LEU A 44 -8.81 -4.68 -10.44
CA LEU A 44 -8.07 -4.62 -9.18
C LEU A 44 -7.33 -5.94 -8.93
N ASP A 45 -6.09 -5.82 -8.44
CA ASP A 45 -5.26 -6.97 -8.12
C ASP A 45 -5.88 -7.78 -6.98
N LEU A 46 -6.07 -9.09 -7.16
CA LEU A 46 -6.66 -9.95 -6.13
C LEU A 46 -5.64 -10.40 -5.08
N GLU A 47 -4.34 -10.36 -5.39
CA GLU A 47 -3.27 -10.78 -4.47
C GLU A 47 -2.77 -9.63 -3.62
N LEU A 48 -2.65 -8.44 -4.21
CA LEU A 48 -2.18 -7.24 -3.52
C LEU A 48 -3.31 -6.29 -3.15
N ASP A 49 -3.19 -5.61 -2.01
CA ASP A 49 -4.08 -4.49 -1.73
C ASP A 49 -3.85 -3.33 -2.74
N PRO A 50 -4.90 -2.56 -3.09
CA PRO A 50 -4.80 -1.53 -4.14
C PRO A 50 -3.74 -0.46 -3.87
N LYS A 51 -3.48 -0.12 -2.59
CA LYS A 51 -2.48 0.88 -2.22
C LYS A 51 -1.06 0.37 -2.48
N LEU A 52 -0.80 -0.88 -2.12
CA LEU A 52 0.48 -1.52 -2.41
C LEU A 52 0.67 -1.75 -3.91
N ALA A 53 -0.37 -2.20 -4.62
CA ALA A 53 -0.32 -2.36 -6.08
C ALA A 53 0.04 -1.04 -6.78
N TRP A 54 -0.59 0.06 -6.38
CA TRP A 54 -0.24 1.40 -6.85
C TRP A 54 1.21 1.75 -6.53
N ALA A 55 1.67 1.53 -5.30
CA ALA A 55 3.01 1.91 -4.87
C ALA A 55 4.12 1.16 -5.63
N ILE A 56 3.88 -0.10 -5.99
CA ILE A 56 4.81 -0.89 -6.81
C ILE A 56 4.90 -0.34 -8.23
N GLN A 57 3.77 0.04 -8.83
CA GLN A 57 3.75 0.67 -10.16
C GLN A 57 4.41 2.06 -10.17
N HIS A 58 4.37 2.75 -9.03
CA HIS A 58 4.98 4.08 -8.83
C HIS A 58 6.28 4.02 -8.03
N ARG A 59 7.06 2.93 -8.16
CA ARG A 59 8.31 2.74 -7.42
C ARG A 59 9.29 3.91 -7.52
N GLY A 60 9.28 4.65 -8.64
CA GLY A 60 10.12 5.84 -8.84
C GLY A 60 9.79 7.04 -7.94
N LEU A 61 8.64 7.03 -7.26
CA LEU A 61 8.30 8.04 -6.23
C LEU A 61 8.93 7.73 -4.87
N PHE A 62 9.47 6.52 -4.69
CA PHE A 62 9.98 6.02 -3.43
C PHE A 62 11.52 5.89 -3.48
N PRO A 63 12.20 6.00 -2.33
CA PRO A 63 11.64 6.22 -0.99
C PRO A 63 11.25 7.68 -0.72
N LEU A 64 10.23 7.84 0.11
CA LEU A 64 9.87 9.15 0.65
C LEU A 64 10.65 9.44 1.94
N ASP A 65 11.27 10.61 2.02
CA ASP A 65 11.80 11.14 3.28
C ASP A 65 10.63 11.52 4.19
N VAL A 66 10.44 10.75 5.27
CA VAL A 66 9.29 10.91 6.19
C VAL A 66 9.31 12.28 6.88
N ASN A 67 10.48 12.89 7.04
CA ASN A 67 10.60 14.20 7.67
C ASN A 67 10.28 15.36 6.73
N ARG A 68 10.18 15.12 5.41
CA ARG A 68 10.02 16.17 4.40
C ARG A 68 8.80 15.99 3.50
N ALA A 69 8.39 14.75 3.21
CA ALA A 69 7.30 14.45 2.30
C ALA A 69 5.98 15.10 2.72
N SER A 70 5.15 15.50 1.77
CA SER A 70 3.82 16.06 2.07
C SER A 70 2.91 15.02 2.70
N ARG A 71 1.82 15.47 3.33
CA ARG A 71 0.82 14.58 3.93
C ARG A 71 0.23 13.63 2.89
N GLU A 72 -0.04 14.14 1.69
CA GLU A 72 -0.62 13.42 0.57
C GLU A 72 0.31 12.29 0.11
N LEU A 73 1.60 12.58 -0.03
CA LEU A 73 2.60 11.57 -0.38
C LEU A 73 2.78 10.52 0.72
N LEU A 74 2.78 10.90 1.99
CA LEU A 74 2.82 9.94 3.09
C LEU A 74 1.58 9.03 3.11
N LEU A 75 0.42 9.53 2.69
CA LEU A 75 -0.78 8.73 2.50
C LEU A 75 -0.66 7.73 1.35
N ARG A 76 0.36 7.80 0.47
CA ARG A 76 0.63 6.79 -0.57
C ARG A 76 1.50 5.64 -0.06
N VAL A 77 2.21 5.80 1.05
CA VAL A 77 3.09 4.77 1.63
C VAL A 77 2.27 3.56 2.11
N PRO A 78 2.51 2.34 1.59
CA PRO A 78 1.91 1.12 2.12
C PRO A 78 2.28 0.93 3.60
N GLY A 79 1.30 0.60 4.44
CA GLY A 79 1.49 0.46 5.90
C GLY A 79 1.33 1.74 6.71
N PHE A 80 1.17 2.91 6.06
CA PHE A 80 0.75 4.14 6.74
C PHE A 80 -0.76 4.33 6.62
N GLY A 81 -1.43 4.52 7.76
CA GLY A 81 -2.84 4.90 7.84
C GLY A 81 -3.02 6.41 8.06
N THR A 82 -4.24 6.94 7.88
CA THR A 82 -4.53 8.37 8.07
C THR A 82 -4.08 8.89 9.44
N ARG A 83 -4.49 8.21 10.52
CA ARG A 83 -4.06 8.54 11.90
C ARG A 83 -2.54 8.45 12.09
N THR A 84 -1.90 7.47 11.47
CA THR A 84 -0.43 7.33 11.52
C THR A 84 0.23 8.52 10.84
N VAL A 85 -0.24 8.91 9.66
CA VAL A 85 0.28 10.07 8.91
C VAL A 85 0.06 11.35 9.69
N ASP A 86 -1.13 11.57 10.27
CA ASP A 86 -1.41 12.76 11.07
C ASP A 86 -0.45 12.88 12.25
N ARG A 87 -0.18 11.76 12.95
CA ARG A 87 0.82 11.70 14.02
C ARG A 87 2.24 11.96 13.52
N ILE A 88 2.62 11.44 12.36
CA ILE A 88 3.93 11.72 11.74
C ILE A 88 4.09 13.22 11.48
N ILE A 89 3.09 13.87 10.88
CA ILE A 89 3.11 15.30 10.56
C ILE A 89 3.30 16.14 11.83
N VAL A 90 2.58 15.82 12.90
CA VAL A 90 2.72 16.52 14.19
C VAL A 90 4.08 16.23 14.83
N ALA A 91 4.48 14.96 14.89
CA ALA A 91 5.68 14.56 15.63
C ALA A 91 6.96 15.13 14.99
N ARG A 92 7.05 15.16 13.65
CA ARG A 92 8.26 15.67 12.95
C ARG A 92 8.48 17.17 13.11
N GLN A 93 7.49 17.93 13.58
CA GLN A 93 7.64 19.35 13.90
C GLN A 93 8.49 19.57 15.15
N ASN A 94 8.51 18.59 16.06
CA ASN A 94 9.24 18.65 17.33
C ASN A 94 10.64 18.01 17.26
N GLY A 95 11.05 17.52 16.08
CA GLY A 95 12.33 16.85 15.86
C GLY A 95 12.27 15.84 14.72
N GLY A 96 13.42 15.49 14.15
CA GLY A 96 13.50 14.50 13.08
C GLY A 96 13.11 13.10 13.57
N LEU A 97 12.14 12.47 12.92
CA LEU A 97 11.70 11.10 13.19
C LEU A 97 12.68 10.09 12.63
N ARG A 98 13.05 9.10 13.45
CA ARG A 98 13.85 7.94 13.10
C ARG A 98 12.94 6.72 12.90
N TYR A 99 13.51 5.61 12.45
CA TYR A 99 12.75 4.39 12.14
C TYR A 99 11.96 3.89 13.36
N GLU A 100 12.61 3.87 14.53
CA GLU A 100 12.04 3.47 15.82
C GLU A 100 10.84 4.33 16.24
N ASP A 101 10.82 5.60 15.87
CA ASP A 101 9.71 6.49 16.19
C ASP A 101 8.47 6.16 15.37
N LEU A 102 8.65 5.75 14.11
CA LEU A 102 7.55 5.30 13.25
C LEU A 102 6.89 4.04 13.80
N VAL A 103 7.69 3.11 14.35
CA VAL A 103 7.17 1.92 15.05
C VAL A 103 6.32 2.35 16.25
N ARG A 104 6.82 3.26 17.09
CA ARG A 104 6.08 3.77 18.27
C ARG A 104 4.80 4.52 17.90
N ILE A 105 4.81 5.27 16.80
CA ILE A 105 3.62 5.99 16.28
C ILE A 105 2.52 5.02 15.82
N GLY A 106 2.90 3.78 15.48
CA GLY A 106 2.01 2.71 15.02
C GLY A 106 2.01 2.52 13.51
N ALA A 107 3.09 2.89 12.82
CA ALA A 107 3.27 2.55 11.41
C ALA A 107 3.53 1.05 11.23
N ASN A 108 2.90 0.43 10.23
CA ASN A 108 3.19 -0.95 9.88
C ASN A 108 4.48 -1.02 9.05
N MET A 109 5.61 -1.09 9.75
CA MET A 109 6.94 -1.07 9.12
C MET A 109 7.24 -2.32 8.28
N ASN A 110 6.55 -3.44 8.51
CA ASN A 110 6.67 -4.62 7.64
C ASN A 110 6.26 -4.30 6.19
N LYS A 111 5.27 -3.41 6.02
CA LYS A 111 4.86 -2.88 4.71
C LYS A 111 5.61 -1.61 4.31
N ALA A 112 5.85 -0.69 5.24
CA ALA A 112 6.34 0.65 4.91
C ALA A 112 7.85 0.72 4.64
N ARG A 113 8.66 -0.17 5.23
CA ARG A 113 10.12 -0.09 5.19
C ARG A 113 10.75 0.01 3.79
N PRO A 114 10.20 -0.58 2.70
CA PRO A 114 10.76 -0.38 1.37
C PRO A 114 10.50 1.04 0.86
N PHE A 115 9.42 1.69 1.27
CA PHE A 115 8.91 2.91 0.63
C PHE A 115 9.35 4.21 1.32
N ILE A 116 10.11 4.14 2.39
CA ILE A 116 10.44 5.29 3.23
C ILE A 116 11.91 5.35 3.59
N MET A 117 12.40 6.56 3.84
CA MET A 117 13.70 6.83 4.46
C MET A 117 13.54 7.75 5.66
N THR A 118 14.44 7.59 6.64
CA THR A 118 14.59 8.44 7.83
C THR A 118 16.08 8.54 8.17
N PRO A 119 16.51 9.45 9.06
CA PRO A 119 17.90 9.47 9.53
C PRO A 119 18.31 8.09 10.08
N GLY A 120 19.33 7.48 9.46
CA GLY A 120 19.82 6.15 9.81
C GLY A 120 19.07 4.97 9.16
N TRP A 121 18.04 5.22 8.35
CA TRP A 121 17.33 4.18 7.59
C TRP A 121 17.16 4.57 6.12
N SER A 122 17.60 3.68 5.23
CA SER A 122 17.32 3.73 3.80
C SER A 122 16.97 2.32 3.33
N PRO A 123 16.00 2.16 2.42
CA PRO A 123 15.61 0.83 1.93
C PRO A 123 16.68 0.18 1.04
N GLY A 124 17.71 0.91 0.60
CA GLY A 124 18.70 0.40 -0.34
C GLY A 124 18.02 -0.17 -1.59
N ARG A 125 18.37 -1.41 -1.95
CA ARG A 125 17.80 -2.12 -3.12
C ARG A 125 16.45 -2.79 -2.86
N LEU A 126 15.82 -2.58 -1.71
CA LEU A 126 14.55 -3.25 -1.39
C LEU A 126 13.41 -2.87 -2.36
N ILE A 127 13.40 -1.63 -2.84
CA ILE A 127 12.38 -1.14 -3.80
C ILE A 127 12.57 -1.79 -5.17
N ASP A 128 13.82 -1.94 -5.60
CA ASP A 128 14.16 -2.40 -6.94
C ASP A 128 14.16 -3.93 -7.08
N ASN A 129 13.95 -4.64 -5.97
CA ASN A 129 13.92 -6.08 -5.99
C ASN A 129 12.70 -6.56 -6.80
N VAL A 130 12.96 -7.39 -7.83
CA VAL A 130 11.95 -8.01 -8.68
C VAL A 130 10.90 -8.76 -7.86
N ASP A 131 11.30 -9.31 -6.72
CA ASP A 131 10.44 -10.09 -5.82
C ASP A 131 9.68 -9.24 -4.80
N LEU A 132 9.76 -7.90 -4.86
CA LEU A 132 9.06 -7.04 -3.89
C LEU A 132 7.56 -7.37 -3.82
N ARG A 133 6.95 -7.66 -4.97
CA ARG A 133 5.57 -8.16 -5.04
C ARG A 133 5.38 -9.47 -4.28
N ALA A 134 6.24 -10.45 -4.52
CA ALA A 134 6.14 -11.80 -3.94
C ALA A 134 6.20 -11.77 -2.40
N ARG A 135 6.89 -10.78 -1.82
CA ARG A 135 6.97 -10.60 -0.36
C ARG A 135 5.63 -10.22 0.29
N PHE A 136 4.68 -9.72 -0.49
CA PHE A 136 3.37 -9.29 -0.02
C PHE A 136 2.21 -10.12 -0.60
N ALA A 137 2.49 -10.99 -1.55
CA ALA A 137 1.51 -11.96 -2.04
C ALA A 137 1.24 -13.03 -0.97
N PRO A 138 0.03 -13.63 -0.94
CA PRO A 138 -0.23 -14.79 -0.10
C PRO A 138 0.78 -15.91 -0.41
N PRO A 139 1.14 -16.75 0.59
CA PRO A 139 2.05 -17.87 0.37
C PRO A 139 1.51 -18.79 -0.71
N ALA A 140 2.39 -19.30 -1.56
CA ALA A 140 2.02 -20.24 -2.61
C ALA A 140 1.32 -21.46 -1.99
N GLU A 141 0.10 -21.74 -2.44
CA GLU A 141 -0.66 -22.90 -1.97
C GLU A 141 0.03 -24.16 -2.51
N GLN A 142 0.56 -24.99 -1.62
CA GLN A 142 1.21 -26.23 -2.02
C GLN A 142 0.12 -27.19 -2.52
N LEU A 143 0.03 -27.35 -3.84
CA LEU A 143 -0.90 -28.29 -4.46
C LEU A 143 -0.66 -29.68 -3.88
N ARG A 144 -1.62 -30.18 -3.10
CA ARG A 144 -1.63 -31.58 -2.68
C ARG A 144 -1.93 -32.40 -3.93
N LEU A 145 -0.91 -33.09 -4.43
CA LEU A 145 -1.10 -34.14 -5.43
C LEU A 145 -1.95 -35.24 -4.76
N LEU A 146 -3.16 -35.45 -5.28
CA LEU A 146 -4.02 -36.58 -4.94
C LEU A 146 -3.51 -37.85 -5.62
#